data_AF-A0A533W5S7-F1
#
_entry.id   AF-A0A533W5S7-F1
#
_cell.length_a   1.000
_cell.length_b   1.000
_cell.length_c   1.000
_cell.angle_alpha   90.00
_cell.angle_beta   90.00
_cell.angle_gamma   90.00
#
_symmetry.space_group_name_H-M   'P 1'
#
loop_
_entity.id
_entity.type
_entity.pdbx_description
1 polymer ?
#
loop_
_entity_poly.entity_id
_entity_poly.type
_entity_poly.pdbx_seq_one_letter_code
_entity_poly.pdbx_strand_id
1 'polypeptide(L)'
;MKSPSLYNFLLYIRFFRPDFSISEPRHEKQLLLFHSLRVLSLHSRSHSTDNAANSLNNPRLTCSMGADSLERPLSASILAEAYGTFVLTLLGPMSITVVNNPGLFPIGPSLGLGFIGLAFGLALFIGIASVSHVSGAHFNPAVTLSLAYTGRFPKNRVTPYVVAQLVGAALAGFAQLAMVGAAAGRAADLGTTVPNFALPLPYFAALLGEVIGTFILVMTVIGSTSPSSTLHWGSSAIGLSLAPIIWAIGGVSGASLNPARTFGPSLASLVFDASVFNTYWIYLVGPILGGLLAAEIYRRMEVR
;
A
#
# COMPACT_ATOMS: atom_id res chain seq x y z
N MET A 1 12.61 12.25 -40.13
CA MET A 1 11.76 11.22 -39.51
C MET A 1 11.82 11.38 -38.00
N LYS A 2 10.70 11.68 -37.32
CA LYS A 2 10.67 11.84 -35.85
C LYS A 2 10.54 10.46 -35.18
N SER A 3 11.21 10.26 -34.05
CA SER A 3 11.23 8.98 -33.35
C SER A 3 9.82 8.53 -32.90
N PRO A 4 9.53 7.22 -32.83
CA PRO A 4 8.21 6.69 -32.47
C PRO A 4 7.68 7.17 -31.10
N SER A 5 8.56 7.56 -30.16
CA SER A 5 8.15 7.98 -28.82
C SER A 5 7.46 9.35 -28.79
N LEU A 6 7.84 10.27 -29.68
CA LEU A 6 7.27 11.61 -29.71
C LEU A 6 5.85 11.60 -30.31
N TYR A 7 5.59 10.69 -31.25
CA TYR A 7 4.29 10.55 -31.89
C TYR A 7 3.22 10.01 -30.92
N ASN A 8 3.59 8.99 -30.12
CA ASN A 8 2.69 8.42 -29.10
C ASN A 8 2.41 9.42 -27.97
N PHE A 9 3.39 10.23 -27.58
CA PHE A 9 3.19 11.30 -26.61
C PHE A 9 2.26 12.41 -27.13
N LEU A 10 2.34 12.75 -28.41
CA LEU A 10 1.46 13.75 -29.03
C LEU A 10 0.02 13.23 -29.22
N LEU A 11 -0.16 11.92 -29.44
CA LEU A 11 -1.49 11.29 -29.46
C LEU A 11 -2.16 11.31 -28.07
N TYR A 12 -1.40 11.11 -27.01
CA TYR A 12 -1.89 11.23 -25.63
C TYR A 12 -2.41 12.65 -25.31
N ILE A 13 -1.73 13.68 -25.80
CA ILE A 13 -2.18 15.08 -25.63
C ILE A 13 -3.48 15.36 -26.42
N ARG A 14 -3.63 14.77 -27.61
CA ARG A 14 -4.80 14.96 -28.47
C ARG A 14 -6.08 14.32 -27.91
N PHE A 15 -5.94 13.28 -27.09
CA PHE A 15 -7.07 12.66 -26.36
C PHE A 15 -7.70 13.62 -25.35
N PHE A 16 -6.93 14.55 -24.77
CA PHE A 16 -7.41 15.56 -23.82
C PHE A 16 -7.69 16.94 -24.47
N ARG A 17 -7.22 17.17 -25.71
CA ARG A 17 -7.40 18.41 -26.49
C ARG A 17 -7.62 18.09 -27.98
N PRO A 18 -8.87 17.92 -28.45
CA PRO A 18 -9.18 17.54 -29.82
C PRO A 18 -8.74 18.56 -30.90
N ASP A 19 -8.59 19.82 -30.48
CA ASP A 19 -8.29 21.04 -31.24
C ASP A 19 -6.78 21.28 -31.48
N PHE A 20 -5.91 20.41 -30.98
CA PHE A 20 -4.46 20.56 -31.13
C PHE A 20 -3.97 20.24 -32.56
N SER A 21 -3.47 21.26 -33.29
CA SER A 21 -2.84 21.15 -34.63
C SER A 21 -1.30 21.28 -34.56
N ILE A 22 -0.59 20.57 -35.43
CA ILE A 22 0.88 20.37 -35.37
C ILE A 22 1.68 21.52 -36.05
N SER A 23 1.04 22.59 -36.53
CA SER A 23 1.68 23.56 -37.43
C SER A 23 2.24 24.87 -36.83
N GLU A 24 2.23 25.11 -35.51
CA GLU A 24 2.72 26.41 -34.97
C GLU A 24 4.17 26.41 -34.41
N PRO A 25 4.95 27.50 -34.64
CA PRO A 25 6.36 27.57 -34.30
C PRO A 25 6.66 27.72 -32.79
N ARG A 26 7.85 27.25 -32.39
CA ARG A 26 8.29 26.97 -31.01
C ARG A 26 8.20 28.12 -29.99
N HIS A 27 8.09 29.38 -30.41
CA HIS A 27 8.14 30.51 -29.49
C HIS A 27 6.79 30.81 -28.79
N GLU A 28 5.65 30.49 -29.42
CA GLU A 28 4.33 30.72 -28.80
C GLU A 28 3.95 29.65 -27.76
N LYS A 29 4.51 28.44 -27.87
CA LYS A 29 4.27 27.35 -26.91
C LYS A 29 4.78 27.66 -25.51
N GLN A 30 5.87 28.42 -25.39
CA GLN A 30 6.38 28.82 -24.08
C GLN A 30 5.50 29.93 -23.48
N LEU A 31 5.07 30.91 -24.27
CA LEU A 31 4.19 31.98 -23.80
C LEU A 31 2.83 31.46 -23.31
N LEU A 32 2.22 30.50 -24.02
CA LEU A 32 0.94 29.90 -23.64
C LEU A 32 1.04 29.03 -22.39
N LEU A 33 2.18 28.34 -22.17
CA LEU A 33 2.43 27.59 -20.94
C LEU A 33 2.58 28.53 -19.74
N PHE A 34 3.29 29.65 -19.90
CA PHE A 34 3.44 30.66 -18.85
C PHE A 34 2.14 31.40 -18.55
N HIS A 35 1.29 31.67 -19.54
CA HIS A 35 -0.01 32.30 -19.32
C HIS A 35 -1.00 31.35 -18.62
N SER A 36 -1.01 30.07 -19.00
CA SER A 36 -1.86 29.05 -18.38
C SER A 36 -1.51 28.80 -16.91
N LEU A 37 -0.21 28.79 -16.57
CA LEU A 37 0.26 28.68 -15.18
C LEU A 37 -0.07 29.92 -14.34
N ARG A 38 -0.14 31.11 -14.95
CA ARG A 38 -0.56 32.35 -14.27
C ARG A 38 -2.05 32.38 -14.00
N VAL A 39 -2.88 31.90 -14.93
CA VAL A 39 -4.34 31.79 -14.74
C VAL A 39 -4.69 30.74 -13.67
N LEU A 40 -4.00 29.59 -13.64
CA LEU A 40 -4.12 28.61 -12.55
C LEU A 40 -3.69 29.15 -11.18
N SER A 41 -2.67 30.01 -11.14
CA SER A 41 -2.22 30.67 -9.90
C SER A 41 -3.21 31.74 -9.40
N LEU A 42 -3.87 32.46 -10.31
CA LEU A 42 -4.87 33.48 -9.96
C LEU A 42 -6.24 32.89 -9.60
N HIS A 43 -6.67 31.81 -10.25
CA HIS A 43 -7.90 31.08 -9.90
C HIS A 43 -7.79 30.31 -8.58
N SER A 44 -6.58 29.86 -8.23
CA SER A 44 -6.28 29.25 -6.92
C SER A 44 -6.33 30.28 -5.78
N ARG A 45 -5.96 31.54 -6.05
CA ARG A 45 -5.98 32.61 -5.04
C ARG A 45 -7.38 33.14 -4.75
N SER A 46 -8.31 33.19 -5.71
CA SER A 46 -9.67 33.70 -5.47
C SER A 46 -10.57 32.72 -4.70
N HIS A 47 -10.34 31.41 -4.80
CA HIS A 47 -11.09 30.41 -4.03
C HIS A 47 -10.53 30.13 -2.62
N SER A 48 -9.30 30.59 -2.34
CA SER A 48 -8.61 30.39 -1.07
C SER A 48 -9.06 31.37 0.01
N THR A 49 -9.35 32.63 -0.34
CA THR A 49 -9.67 33.67 0.65
C THR A 49 -11.11 33.62 1.15
N ASP A 50 -12.06 33.19 0.31
CA ASP A 50 -13.49 33.24 0.65
C ASP A 50 -13.95 32.02 1.46
N ASN A 51 -13.30 30.87 1.27
CA ASN A 51 -13.61 29.64 2.03
C ASN A 51 -12.83 29.53 3.36
N ALA A 52 -11.69 30.21 3.50
CA ALA A 52 -10.92 30.19 4.74
C ALA A 52 -11.67 30.87 5.90
N ALA A 53 -12.37 31.98 5.62
CA ALA A 53 -13.11 32.73 6.64
C ALA A 53 -14.34 31.97 7.18
N ASN A 54 -14.98 31.11 6.38
CA ASN A 54 -16.14 30.33 6.81
C ASN A 54 -15.78 29.01 7.53
N SER A 55 -14.55 28.53 7.40
CA SER A 55 -14.10 27.27 8.03
C SER A 55 -13.71 27.43 9.51
N LEU A 56 -13.38 28.65 9.94
CA LEU A 56 -12.89 28.93 11.30
C LEU A 56 -13.98 28.87 12.39
N ASN A 57 -15.26 28.79 12.00
CA ASN A 57 -16.39 28.73 12.92
C ASN A 57 -17.08 27.35 12.98
N ASN A 58 -16.54 26.33 12.32
CA ASN A 58 -17.14 25.00 12.32
C ASN A 58 -16.33 24.05 13.23
N PRO A 59 -16.77 23.77 14.48
CA PRO A 59 -16.05 22.91 15.42
C PRO A 59 -15.96 21.43 15.00
N ARG A 60 -16.41 21.07 13.78
CA ARG A 60 -16.40 19.71 13.24
C ARG A 60 -15.23 19.37 12.30
N LEU A 61 -14.35 20.33 11.98
CA LEU A 61 -13.29 20.13 10.98
C LEU A 61 -11.88 19.94 11.57
N THR A 62 -11.73 19.90 12.88
CA THR A 62 -10.47 19.50 13.51
C THR A 62 -10.37 17.98 13.52
N CYS A 63 -9.66 17.42 12.53
CA CYS A 63 -9.32 16.01 12.48
C CYS A 63 -8.34 15.66 13.62
N SER A 64 -8.89 15.49 14.82
CA SER A 64 -8.19 14.97 15.99
C SER A 64 -8.31 13.44 15.96
N MET A 65 -7.40 12.77 15.26
CA MET A 65 -7.32 11.29 15.23
C MET A 65 -6.71 10.70 16.53
N GLY A 66 -6.85 11.39 17.67
CA GLY A 66 -6.37 10.93 18.97
C GLY A 66 -7.44 10.32 19.89
N ALA A 67 -8.71 10.72 19.74
CA ALA A 67 -9.81 10.31 20.64
C ALA A 67 -10.91 9.46 19.98
N ASP A 68 -10.90 9.37 18.64
CA ASP A 68 -12.05 8.94 17.83
C ASP A 68 -12.11 7.43 17.54
N SER A 69 -11.11 6.66 17.96
CA SER A 69 -11.05 5.21 17.70
C SER A 69 -12.04 4.39 18.53
N LEU A 70 -12.64 4.98 19.58
CA LEU A 70 -13.70 4.40 20.38
C LEU A 70 -15.12 4.68 19.85
N GLU A 71 -15.31 5.68 19.00
CA GLU A 71 -16.64 6.04 18.47
C GLU A 71 -17.07 5.21 17.24
N ARG A 72 -16.11 4.60 16.53
CA ARG A 72 -16.43 3.82 15.31
C ARG A 72 -17.10 2.49 15.65
N PRO A 73 -18.23 2.11 15.04
CA PRO A 73 -18.88 0.81 15.28
C PRO A 73 -17.98 -0.38 14.93
N LEU A 74 -17.84 -1.36 15.84
CA LEU A 74 -16.94 -2.50 15.64
C LEU A 74 -17.27 -3.32 14.40
N SER A 75 -18.55 -3.55 14.14
CA SER A 75 -19.03 -4.28 12.97
C SER A 75 -18.60 -3.64 11.66
N ALA A 76 -18.71 -2.31 11.54
CA ALA A 76 -18.26 -1.58 10.36
C ALA A 76 -16.74 -1.63 10.21
N SER A 77 -16.00 -1.47 11.32
CA SER A 77 -14.54 -1.48 11.28
C SER A 77 -13.97 -2.85 10.89
N ILE A 78 -14.49 -3.96 11.40
CA ILE A 78 -14.02 -5.29 10.99
C ILE A 78 -14.32 -5.58 9.51
N LEU A 79 -15.46 -5.12 8.98
CA LEU A 79 -15.76 -5.27 7.56
C LEU A 79 -14.80 -4.45 6.69
N ALA A 80 -14.51 -3.22 7.09
CA ALA A 80 -13.51 -2.38 6.44
C ALA A 80 -12.10 -3.00 6.47
N GLU A 81 -11.68 -3.58 7.60
CA GLU A 81 -10.41 -4.29 7.70
C GLU A 81 -10.34 -5.52 6.79
N ALA A 82 -11.41 -6.32 6.72
CA ALA A 82 -11.48 -7.45 5.79
C ALA A 82 -11.41 -6.98 4.34
N TYR A 83 -12.16 -5.93 3.97
CA TYR A 83 -12.15 -5.36 2.61
C TYR A 83 -10.76 -4.84 2.21
N GLY A 84 -10.13 -4.00 3.04
CA GLY A 84 -8.83 -3.42 2.67
C GLY A 84 -7.72 -4.46 2.65
N THR A 85 -7.77 -5.46 3.54
CA THR A 85 -6.83 -6.59 3.48
C THR A 85 -7.06 -7.46 2.26
N PHE A 86 -8.33 -7.66 1.86
CA PHE A 86 -8.67 -8.32 0.60
C PHE A 86 -8.10 -7.56 -0.60
N VAL A 87 -8.28 -6.24 -0.68
CA VAL A 87 -7.74 -5.42 -1.79
C VAL A 87 -6.22 -5.51 -1.86
N LEU A 88 -5.53 -5.34 -0.73
CA LEU A 88 -4.07 -5.44 -0.64
C LEU A 88 -3.57 -6.83 -1.10
N THR A 89 -4.22 -7.88 -0.60
CA THR A 89 -3.80 -9.28 -0.81
C THR A 89 -4.28 -9.84 -2.14
N LEU A 90 -5.28 -9.22 -2.78
CA LEU A 90 -5.67 -9.57 -4.14
C LEU A 90 -4.70 -8.90 -5.11
N LEU A 91 -4.61 -7.57 -5.11
CA LEU A 91 -3.88 -6.85 -6.15
C LEU A 91 -2.36 -7.07 -6.09
N GLY A 92 -1.77 -7.08 -4.89
CA GLY A 92 -0.33 -7.28 -4.72
C GLY A 92 0.11 -8.68 -5.14
N PRO A 93 -0.28 -9.76 -4.43
CA PRO A 93 0.03 -11.14 -4.78
C PRO A 93 -0.39 -11.57 -6.20
N MET A 94 -1.53 -11.07 -6.71
CA MET A 94 -1.91 -11.28 -8.11
C MET A 94 -0.88 -10.69 -9.07
N SER A 95 -0.33 -9.50 -8.77
CA SER A 95 0.70 -8.91 -9.63
C SER A 95 1.94 -9.80 -9.75
N ILE A 96 2.31 -10.53 -8.68
CA ILE A 96 3.42 -11.50 -8.72
C ILE A 96 3.07 -12.64 -9.68
N THR A 97 1.86 -13.19 -9.56
CA THR A 97 1.40 -14.29 -10.40
C THR A 97 1.32 -13.89 -11.88
N VAL A 98 0.79 -12.70 -12.16
CA VAL A 98 0.66 -12.16 -13.52
C VAL A 98 2.03 -11.84 -14.12
N VAL A 99 2.91 -11.16 -13.38
CA VAL A 99 4.25 -10.76 -13.85
C VAL A 99 5.13 -11.98 -14.13
N ASN A 100 5.04 -13.03 -13.31
CA ASN A 100 5.87 -14.23 -13.46
C ASN A 100 5.27 -15.28 -14.41
N ASN A 101 4.09 -15.03 -14.99
CA ASN A 101 3.45 -15.96 -15.91
C ASN A 101 3.32 -15.36 -17.32
N PRO A 102 4.19 -15.75 -18.27
CA PRO A 102 4.15 -15.24 -19.65
C PRO A 102 2.84 -15.54 -20.39
N GLY A 103 2.09 -16.57 -19.97
CA GLY A 103 0.77 -16.89 -20.52
C GLY A 103 -0.33 -15.91 -20.08
N LEU A 104 -0.18 -15.29 -18.90
CA LEU A 104 -1.07 -14.23 -18.43
C LEU A 104 -0.60 -12.84 -18.90
N PHE A 105 0.70 -12.60 -18.89
CA PHE A 105 1.28 -11.33 -19.31
C PHE A 105 2.67 -11.52 -19.95
N PRO A 106 2.75 -11.57 -21.30
CA PRO A 106 3.98 -11.94 -22.01
C PRO A 106 5.21 -11.09 -21.69
N ILE A 107 5.03 -9.78 -21.46
CA ILE A 107 6.13 -8.86 -21.12
C ILE A 107 6.39 -8.75 -19.61
N GLY A 108 5.60 -9.45 -18.78
CA GLY A 108 5.65 -9.40 -17.33
C GLY A 108 7.05 -9.60 -16.76
N PRO A 109 7.79 -10.67 -17.12
CA PRO A 109 9.11 -10.95 -16.55
C PRO A 109 10.12 -9.81 -16.76
N SER A 110 9.97 -9.01 -17.83
CA SER A 110 10.84 -7.86 -18.09
C SER A 110 10.55 -6.65 -17.19
N LEU A 111 9.36 -6.57 -16.59
CA LEU A 111 9.01 -5.52 -15.61
C LEU A 111 9.50 -5.86 -14.20
N GLY A 112 9.38 -7.13 -13.83
CA GLY A 112 9.89 -7.68 -12.56
C GLY A 112 9.44 -6.94 -11.31
N LEU A 113 10.34 -6.86 -10.33
CA LEU A 113 10.07 -6.35 -8.98
C LEU A 113 9.60 -4.89 -8.95
N GLY A 114 9.97 -4.08 -9.95
CA GLY A 114 9.54 -2.69 -10.06
C GLY A 114 8.02 -2.56 -10.14
N PHE A 115 7.41 -3.32 -11.05
CA PHE A 115 5.95 -3.32 -11.25
C PHE A 115 5.21 -3.96 -10.07
N ILE A 116 5.76 -5.04 -9.52
CA ILE A 116 5.21 -5.71 -8.33
C ILE A 116 5.14 -4.72 -7.16
N GLY A 117 6.24 -4.02 -6.83
CA GLY A 117 6.26 -3.05 -5.74
C GLY A 117 5.24 -1.92 -5.93
N LEU A 118 5.10 -1.39 -7.15
CA LEU A 118 4.06 -0.40 -7.46
C LEU A 118 2.65 -0.95 -7.24
N ALA A 119 2.37 -2.16 -7.68
CA ALA A 119 1.06 -2.78 -7.52
C ALA A 119 0.67 -2.90 -6.03
N PHE A 120 1.60 -3.34 -5.17
CA PHE A 120 1.38 -3.38 -3.72
C PHE A 120 1.15 -2.00 -3.11
N GLY A 121 1.99 -1.02 -3.44
CA GLY A 121 1.84 0.35 -2.91
C GLY A 121 0.52 1.00 -3.32
N LEU A 122 0.11 0.83 -4.58
CA LEU A 122 -1.18 1.30 -5.09
C LEU A 122 -2.36 0.53 -4.46
N ALA A 123 -2.23 -0.78 -4.24
CA ALA A 123 -3.27 -1.56 -3.57
C ALA A 123 -3.51 -1.08 -2.14
N LEU A 124 -2.43 -0.84 -1.39
CA LEU A 124 -2.52 -0.27 -0.05
C LEU A 124 -3.13 1.13 -0.07
N PHE A 125 -2.71 1.98 -1.02
CA PHE A 125 -3.30 3.30 -1.23
C PHE A 125 -4.81 3.23 -1.49
N ILE A 126 -5.26 2.34 -2.38
CA ILE A 126 -6.69 2.14 -2.68
C ILE A 126 -7.45 1.74 -1.42
N GLY A 127 -6.94 0.76 -0.66
CA GLY A 127 -7.58 0.32 0.59
C GLY A 127 -7.72 1.45 1.60
N ILE A 128 -6.64 2.21 1.83
CA ILE A 128 -6.62 3.33 2.78
C ILE A 128 -7.59 4.43 2.32
N ALA A 129 -7.53 4.83 1.05
CA ALA A 129 -8.40 5.86 0.49
C ALA A 129 -9.88 5.46 0.57
N SER A 130 -10.19 4.16 0.46
CA SER A 130 -11.56 3.65 0.49
C SER A 130 -12.18 3.68 1.89
N VAL A 131 -11.46 3.19 2.91
CA VAL A 131 -12.09 2.86 4.21
C VAL A 131 -11.31 3.30 5.46
N SER A 132 -10.26 4.11 5.32
CA SER A 132 -9.48 4.60 6.49
C SER A 132 -10.33 5.33 7.53
N HIS A 133 -11.32 6.11 7.09
CA HIS A 133 -12.27 6.80 7.98
C HIS A 133 -13.18 5.85 8.79
N VAL A 134 -13.29 4.58 8.38
CA VAL A 134 -14.17 3.55 9.00
C VAL A 134 -13.43 2.68 10.03
N SER A 135 -12.21 2.22 9.74
CA SER A 135 -11.46 1.33 10.64
C SER A 135 -10.14 1.90 11.16
N GLY A 136 -9.62 2.97 10.55
CA GLY A 136 -8.21 3.36 10.66
C GLY A 136 -7.30 2.68 9.63
N ALA A 137 -7.83 1.77 8.80
CA ALA A 137 -7.14 1.09 7.70
C ALA A 137 -5.82 0.41 8.11
N HIS A 138 -5.85 -0.49 9.09
CA HIS A 138 -4.62 -1.18 9.51
C HIS A 138 -4.19 -2.22 8.48
N PHE A 139 -5.14 -3.05 8.04
CA PHE A 139 -5.00 -4.14 7.05
C PHE A 139 -3.84 -5.11 7.32
N ASN A 140 -3.30 -5.10 8.54
CA ASN A 140 -2.05 -5.74 8.91
C ASN A 140 -2.03 -6.03 10.42
N PRO A 141 -1.86 -7.30 10.83
CA PRO A 141 -1.74 -7.67 12.23
C PRO A 141 -0.56 -6.98 12.95
N ALA A 142 0.58 -6.81 12.28
CA ALA A 142 1.76 -6.14 12.85
C ALA A 142 1.49 -4.65 13.13
N VAL A 143 0.82 -3.95 12.21
CA VAL A 143 0.40 -2.55 12.41
C VAL A 143 -0.60 -2.45 13.56
N THR A 144 -1.61 -3.33 13.59
CA THR A 144 -2.65 -3.35 14.64
C THR A 144 -2.04 -3.53 16.04
N LEU A 145 -1.12 -4.48 16.18
CA LEU A 145 -0.40 -4.72 17.43
C LEU A 145 0.49 -3.53 17.83
N SER A 146 1.16 -2.91 16.88
CA SER A 146 2.05 -1.75 17.10
C SER A 146 1.29 -0.51 17.57
N LEU A 147 0.12 -0.24 16.98
CA LEU A 147 -0.76 0.84 17.41
C LEU A 147 -1.38 0.55 18.79
N ALA A 148 -1.70 -0.71 19.08
CA ALA A 148 -2.16 -1.10 20.41
C ALA A 148 -1.07 -0.97 21.48
N TYR A 149 0.19 -1.29 21.14
CA TYR A 149 1.34 -1.15 22.01
C TYR A 149 1.61 0.31 22.39
N THR A 150 1.46 1.24 21.45
CA THR A 150 1.61 2.68 21.70
C THR A 150 0.40 3.35 22.36
N GLY A 151 -0.67 2.59 22.66
CA GLY A 151 -1.90 3.12 23.23
C GLY A 151 -2.77 3.89 22.24
N ARG A 152 -2.44 3.87 20.94
CA ARG A 152 -3.18 4.53 19.86
C ARG A 152 -4.39 3.72 19.39
N PHE A 153 -4.46 2.44 19.76
CA PHE A 153 -5.56 1.54 19.41
C PHE A 153 -6.02 0.71 20.61
N PRO A 154 -7.33 0.58 20.86
CA PRO A 154 -7.86 -0.14 22.02
C PRO A 154 -7.57 -1.65 21.93
N LYS A 155 -6.96 -2.20 22.99
CA LYS A 155 -6.49 -3.59 23.05
C LYS A 155 -7.59 -4.63 22.82
N ASN A 156 -8.83 -4.36 23.25
CA ASN A 156 -9.97 -5.26 23.06
C ASN A 156 -10.42 -5.39 21.58
N ARG A 157 -10.00 -4.49 20.69
CA ARG A 157 -10.32 -4.54 19.26
C ARG A 157 -9.24 -5.23 18.42
N VAL A 158 -8.08 -5.54 19.01
CA VAL A 158 -6.95 -6.17 18.31
C VAL A 158 -7.36 -7.52 17.71
N THR A 159 -7.91 -8.43 18.52
CA THR A 159 -8.28 -9.77 18.04
C THR A 159 -9.33 -9.73 16.93
N PRO A 160 -10.46 -8.99 17.06
CA PRO A 160 -11.41 -8.83 15.96
C PRO A 160 -10.80 -8.30 14.66
N TYR A 161 -9.89 -7.32 14.75
CA TYR A 161 -9.20 -6.77 13.58
C TYR A 161 -8.30 -7.82 12.91
N VAL A 162 -7.48 -8.52 13.69
CA VAL A 162 -6.58 -9.56 13.18
C VAL A 162 -7.37 -10.68 12.49
N VAL A 163 -8.48 -11.13 13.08
CA VAL A 163 -9.35 -12.15 12.47
C VAL A 163 -9.93 -11.63 11.16
N ALA A 164 -10.44 -10.40 11.13
CA ALA A 164 -10.99 -9.80 9.91
C ALA A 164 -9.95 -9.68 8.79
N GLN A 165 -8.73 -9.27 9.12
CA GLN A 165 -7.61 -9.18 8.20
C GLN A 165 -7.26 -10.57 7.62
N LEU A 166 -7.18 -11.60 8.45
CA LEU A 166 -6.91 -12.97 8.02
C LEU A 166 -8.02 -13.51 7.10
N VAL A 167 -9.29 -13.24 7.42
CA VAL A 167 -10.44 -13.60 6.57
C VAL A 167 -10.38 -12.89 5.23
N GLY A 168 -10.15 -11.56 5.22
CA GLY A 168 -10.00 -10.80 3.98
C GLY A 168 -8.86 -11.29 3.10
N ALA A 169 -7.71 -11.59 3.70
CA ALA A 169 -6.56 -12.16 3.00
C ALA A 169 -6.85 -13.56 2.43
N ALA A 170 -7.51 -14.44 3.19
CA ALA A 170 -7.91 -15.77 2.73
C ALA A 170 -8.84 -15.70 1.52
N LEU A 171 -9.87 -14.84 1.60
CA LEU A 171 -10.79 -14.61 0.48
C LEU A 171 -10.05 -14.12 -0.76
N ALA A 172 -9.05 -13.25 -0.61
CA ALA A 172 -8.24 -12.79 -1.73
C ALA A 172 -7.39 -13.90 -2.36
N GLY A 173 -6.75 -14.75 -1.53
CA GLY A 173 -5.98 -15.90 -2.02
C GLY A 173 -6.83 -16.88 -2.82
N PHE A 174 -8.01 -17.24 -2.31
CA PHE A 174 -8.94 -18.12 -3.04
C PHE A 174 -9.56 -17.46 -4.27
N ALA A 175 -9.86 -16.15 -4.21
CA ALA A 175 -10.33 -15.41 -5.38
C ALA A 175 -9.28 -15.39 -6.49
N GLN A 176 -8.02 -15.14 -6.14
CA GLN A 176 -6.91 -15.20 -7.09
C GLN A 176 -6.80 -16.58 -7.74
N LEU A 177 -6.82 -17.65 -6.92
CA LEU A 177 -6.80 -19.03 -7.42
C LEU A 177 -7.94 -19.30 -8.41
N ALA A 178 -9.16 -18.85 -8.09
CA ALA A 178 -10.32 -19.02 -8.97
C ALA A 178 -10.17 -18.25 -10.30
N MET A 179 -9.55 -17.06 -10.27
CA MET A 179 -9.35 -16.21 -11.45
C MET A 179 -8.29 -16.76 -12.40
N VAL A 180 -7.15 -17.23 -11.88
CA VAL A 180 -6.00 -17.65 -12.72
C VAL A 180 -5.96 -19.16 -12.96
N GLY A 181 -6.72 -19.93 -12.18
CA GLY A 181 -6.74 -21.39 -12.24
C GLY A 181 -5.51 -22.05 -11.60
N ALA A 182 -5.59 -23.37 -11.43
CA ALA A 182 -4.59 -24.16 -10.71
C ALA A 182 -3.18 -24.08 -11.31
N ALA A 183 -3.07 -24.14 -12.65
CA ALA A 183 -1.78 -24.16 -13.34
C ALA A 183 -1.00 -22.85 -13.15
N ALA A 184 -1.64 -21.70 -13.41
CA ALA A 184 -1.01 -20.40 -13.24
C ALA A 184 -0.79 -20.06 -11.76
N GLY A 185 -1.72 -20.45 -10.88
CA GLY A 185 -1.60 -20.25 -9.45
C GLY A 185 -0.40 -20.98 -8.85
N ARG A 186 -0.20 -22.25 -9.23
CA ARG A 186 0.95 -23.05 -8.78
C ARG A 186 2.28 -22.51 -9.27
N ALA A 187 2.35 -21.94 -10.47
CA ALA A 187 3.60 -21.44 -11.05
C ALA A 187 4.25 -20.29 -10.26
N ALA A 188 3.48 -19.59 -9.43
CA ALA A 188 3.96 -18.48 -8.61
C ALA A 188 3.57 -18.61 -7.13
N ASP A 189 3.13 -19.81 -6.69
CA ASP A 189 2.58 -20.07 -5.35
C ASP A 189 1.55 -19.03 -4.89
N LEU A 190 0.74 -18.54 -5.83
CA LEU A 190 -0.23 -17.46 -5.65
C LEU A 190 0.37 -16.16 -5.07
N GLY A 191 1.68 -15.92 -5.21
CA GLY A 191 2.35 -14.76 -4.63
C GLY A 191 2.58 -14.89 -3.12
N THR A 192 2.61 -16.13 -2.60
CA THR A 192 3.11 -16.46 -1.26
C THR A 192 4.54 -15.96 -1.10
N THR A 193 4.86 -15.43 0.08
CA THR A 193 6.22 -14.99 0.38
C THR A 193 7.07 -16.16 0.85
N VAL A 194 8.24 -16.34 0.25
CA VAL A 194 9.23 -17.35 0.64
C VAL A 194 10.63 -16.71 0.73
N PRO A 195 11.50 -17.18 1.65
CA PRO A 195 12.88 -16.73 1.70
C PRO A 195 13.58 -16.96 0.37
N ASN A 196 14.46 -16.04 -0.04
CA ASN A 196 15.30 -16.30 -1.19
C ASN A 196 16.40 -17.32 -0.82
N PHE A 197 16.18 -18.59 -1.16
CA PHE A 197 17.11 -19.69 -0.89
C PHE A 197 18.42 -19.63 -1.69
N ALA A 198 18.55 -18.71 -2.66
CA ALA A 198 19.82 -18.44 -3.34
C ALA A 198 20.78 -17.58 -2.50
N LEU A 199 20.31 -16.95 -1.42
CA LEU A 199 21.14 -16.14 -0.53
C LEU A 199 21.84 -17.00 0.54
N PRO A 200 23.02 -16.56 1.04
CA PRO A 200 23.60 -17.16 2.23
C PRO A 200 22.69 -16.90 3.44
N LEU A 201 22.53 -17.92 4.30
CA LEU A 201 21.69 -17.86 5.51
C LEU A 201 20.26 -17.34 5.22
N PRO A 202 19.50 -18.00 4.32
CA PRO A 202 18.27 -17.44 3.74
C PRO A 202 17.19 -17.13 4.79
N TYR A 203 17.06 -17.97 5.82
CA TYR A 203 16.12 -17.73 6.92
C TYR A 203 16.45 -16.46 7.71
N PHE A 204 17.73 -16.24 8.01
CA PHE A 204 18.19 -15.05 8.74
C PHE A 204 18.02 -13.79 7.88
N ALA A 205 18.45 -13.85 6.61
CA ALA A 205 18.32 -12.74 5.68
C ALA A 205 16.85 -12.33 5.50
N ALA A 206 15.94 -13.31 5.34
CA ALA A 206 14.52 -13.05 5.24
C ALA A 206 13.94 -12.45 6.53
N LEU A 207 14.25 -13.02 7.69
CA LEU A 207 13.80 -12.49 8.98
C LEU A 207 14.26 -11.04 9.21
N LEU A 208 15.54 -10.76 8.94
CA LEU A 208 16.10 -9.42 9.08
C LEU A 208 15.43 -8.43 8.11
N GLY A 209 15.23 -8.85 6.85
CA GLY A 209 14.51 -8.06 5.85
C GLY A 209 13.09 -7.71 6.31
N GLU A 210 12.34 -8.68 6.82
CA GLU A 210 10.97 -8.48 7.33
C GLU A 210 10.92 -7.56 8.57
N VAL A 211 11.89 -7.69 9.49
CA VAL A 211 12.02 -6.78 10.64
C VAL A 211 12.27 -5.35 10.19
N ILE A 212 13.26 -5.12 9.32
CA ILE A 212 13.64 -3.78 8.87
C ILE A 212 12.54 -3.16 8.00
N GLY A 213 11.99 -3.93 7.06
CA GLY A 213 10.91 -3.46 6.19
C GLY A 213 9.69 -3.04 6.99
N THR A 214 9.25 -3.89 7.93
CA THR A 214 8.07 -3.60 8.74
C THR A 214 8.33 -2.47 9.73
N PHE A 215 9.56 -2.34 10.23
CA PHE A 215 9.97 -1.18 11.01
C PHE A 215 9.75 0.12 10.23
N ILE A 216 10.23 0.21 8.99
CA ILE A 216 10.06 1.41 8.15
C ILE A 216 8.58 1.67 7.85
N LEU A 217 7.81 0.62 7.52
CA LEU A 217 6.38 0.73 7.26
C LEU A 217 5.62 1.27 8.49
N VAL A 218 5.83 0.67 9.67
CA VAL A 218 5.14 1.07 10.91
C VAL A 218 5.61 2.44 11.40
N MET A 219 6.89 2.77 11.26
CA MET A 219 7.38 4.14 11.50
C MET A 219 6.65 5.16 10.63
N THR A 220 6.44 4.84 9.35
CA THR A 220 5.68 5.69 8.42
C THR A 220 4.22 5.80 8.86
N VAL A 221 3.57 4.70 9.25
CA VAL A 221 2.19 4.71 9.75
C VAL A 221 2.06 5.62 10.98
N ILE A 222 2.87 5.41 12.02
CA ILE A 222 2.75 6.18 13.27
C ILE A 222 3.14 7.64 13.04
N GLY A 223 4.20 7.90 12.27
CA GLY A 223 4.68 9.25 11.99
C GLY A 223 3.72 10.08 11.14
N SER A 224 3.22 9.51 10.06
CA SER A 224 2.30 10.21 9.16
C SER A 224 0.92 10.46 9.77
N THR A 225 0.52 9.68 10.77
CA THR A 225 -0.76 9.80 11.48
C THR A 225 -0.66 10.46 12.86
N SER A 226 0.54 10.87 13.30
CA SER A 226 0.70 11.61 14.55
C SER A 226 0.01 12.98 14.46
N PRO A 227 -0.65 13.45 15.53
CA PRO A 227 -1.23 14.80 15.60
C PRO A 227 -0.22 15.92 15.30
N SER A 228 1.07 15.67 15.55
CA SER A 228 2.16 16.63 15.28
C SER A 228 2.66 16.61 13.84
N SER A 229 2.11 15.73 12.99
CA SER A 229 2.48 15.63 11.58
C SER A 229 1.96 16.81 10.78
N THR A 230 2.84 17.51 10.08
CA THR A 230 2.47 18.56 9.11
C THR A 230 2.07 18.00 7.74
N LEU A 231 2.09 16.67 7.58
CA LEU A 231 1.80 15.99 6.33
C LEU A 231 0.29 15.76 6.15
N HIS A 232 -0.38 16.65 5.43
CA HIS A 232 -1.83 16.55 5.19
C HIS A 232 -2.27 15.37 4.30
N TRP A 233 -1.33 14.60 3.76
CA TRP A 233 -1.57 13.41 2.92
C TRP A 233 -0.98 12.13 3.53
N GLY A 234 -0.99 12.01 4.87
CA GLY A 234 -0.41 10.86 5.58
C GLY A 234 -0.87 9.48 5.08
N SER A 235 -2.16 9.34 4.74
CA SER A 235 -2.73 8.16 4.09
C SER A 235 -2.04 7.77 2.77
N SER A 236 -1.70 8.77 1.95
CA SER A 236 -0.98 8.56 0.70
C SER A 236 0.49 8.21 0.94
N ALA A 237 1.11 8.76 1.98
CA ALA A 237 2.49 8.46 2.35
C ALA A 237 2.69 6.99 2.75
N ILE A 238 1.73 6.42 3.47
CA ILE A 238 1.76 4.99 3.85
C ILE A 238 1.73 4.09 2.61
N GLY A 239 0.77 4.30 1.70
CA GLY A 239 0.69 3.53 0.46
C GLY A 239 1.94 3.66 -0.41
N LEU A 240 2.46 4.88 -0.54
CA LEU A 240 3.69 5.15 -1.32
C LEU A 240 4.96 4.58 -0.67
N SER A 241 4.98 4.38 0.65
CA SER A 241 6.15 3.80 1.34
C SER A 241 6.30 2.30 1.09
N LEU A 242 5.21 1.57 0.84
CA LEU A 242 5.26 0.12 0.67
C LEU A 242 6.04 -0.30 -0.58
N ALA A 243 5.86 0.42 -1.71
CA ALA A 243 6.54 0.12 -2.97
C ALA A 243 8.08 0.11 -2.87
N PRO A 244 8.76 1.16 -2.36
CA PRO A 244 10.21 1.17 -2.23
C PRO A 244 10.72 0.16 -1.20
N ILE A 245 9.95 -0.16 -0.15
CA ILE A 245 10.34 -1.24 0.77
C ILE A 245 10.35 -2.57 0.03
N ILE A 246 9.34 -2.87 -0.80
CA ILE A 246 9.31 -4.08 -1.62
C ILE A 246 10.45 -4.11 -2.63
N TRP A 247 10.81 -2.99 -3.25
CA TRP A 247 11.97 -2.94 -4.14
C TRP A 247 13.28 -3.26 -3.40
N ALA A 248 13.40 -2.84 -2.15
CA ALA A 248 14.59 -3.06 -1.35
C ALA A 248 14.73 -4.51 -0.85
N ILE A 249 13.65 -5.11 -0.34
CA ILE A 249 13.72 -6.43 0.35
C ILE A 249 12.99 -7.55 -0.38
N GLY A 250 12.26 -7.27 -1.46
CA GLY A 250 11.46 -8.26 -2.18
C GLY A 250 12.29 -9.41 -2.74
N GLY A 251 13.50 -9.13 -3.22
CA GLY A 251 14.46 -10.16 -3.65
C GLY A 251 15.15 -10.90 -2.51
N VAL A 252 14.91 -10.55 -1.24
CA VAL A 252 15.53 -11.17 -0.05
C VAL A 252 14.52 -12.03 0.69
N SER A 253 13.38 -11.45 1.07
CA SER A 253 12.36 -12.11 1.88
C SER A 253 11.03 -12.34 1.15
N GLY A 254 10.85 -11.77 -0.04
CA GLY A 254 9.55 -11.65 -0.69
C GLY A 254 8.71 -10.45 -0.21
N ALA A 255 9.22 -9.66 0.73
CA ALA A 255 8.61 -8.44 1.26
C ALA A 255 7.14 -8.64 1.69
N SER A 256 6.92 -9.43 2.74
CA SER A 256 5.58 -9.65 3.30
C SER A 256 5.08 -8.42 4.05
N LEU A 257 5.85 -7.99 5.06
CA LEU A 257 5.56 -6.93 6.02
C LEU A 257 4.27 -7.11 6.83
N ASN A 258 3.53 -8.19 6.60
CA ASN A 258 2.15 -8.32 7.01
C ASN A 258 1.77 -9.80 7.13
N PRO A 259 1.58 -10.31 8.38
CA PRO A 259 1.24 -11.70 8.60
C PRO A 259 -0.02 -12.17 7.87
N ALA A 260 -1.03 -11.29 7.69
CA ALA A 260 -2.25 -11.63 6.97
C ALA A 260 -2.03 -11.71 5.45
N ARG A 261 -1.26 -10.78 4.87
CA ARG A 261 -0.93 -10.76 3.43
C ARG A 261 -0.16 -12.02 2.99
N THR A 262 0.67 -12.61 3.85
CA THR A 262 1.28 -13.90 3.55
C THR A 262 0.30 -15.04 3.77
N PHE A 263 -0.44 -15.01 4.88
CA PHE A 263 -1.38 -16.08 5.25
C PHE A 263 -2.40 -16.39 4.14
N GLY A 264 -3.00 -15.36 3.53
CA GLY A 264 -4.05 -15.55 2.53
C GLY A 264 -3.65 -16.41 1.33
N PRO A 265 -2.62 -16.00 0.56
CA PRO A 265 -2.07 -16.80 -0.53
C PRO A 265 -1.53 -18.15 -0.05
N SER A 266 -0.85 -18.23 1.11
CA SER A 266 -0.36 -19.51 1.63
C SER A 266 -1.49 -20.50 1.91
N LEU A 267 -2.61 -20.02 2.47
CA LEU A 267 -3.80 -20.84 2.74
C LEU A 267 -4.40 -21.37 1.44
N ALA A 268 -4.52 -20.54 0.42
CA ALA A 268 -4.99 -20.96 -0.89
C ALA A 268 -4.01 -21.92 -1.57
N SER A 269 -2.70 -21.74 -1.40
CA SER A 269 -1.64 -22.59 -1.96
C SER A 269 -1.55 -23.97 -1.30
N LEU A 270 -2.23 -24.22 -0.18
CA LEU A 270 -2.36 -25.57 0.42
C LEU A 270 -2.97 -26.59 -0.55
N VAL A 271 -3.74 -26.14 -1.54
CA VAL A 271 -4.27 -27.02 -2.60
C VAL A 271 -3.18 -27.60 -3.48
N PHE A 272 -1.97 -27.01 -3.48
CA PHE A 272 -0.82 -27.43 -4.27
C PHE A 272 0.27 -28.07 -3.42
N ASP A 273 0.63 -27.41 -2.32
CA ASP A 273 1.73 -27.83 -1.45
C ASP A 273 1.55 -27.27 -0.04
N ALA A 274 1.56 -28.14 0.97
CA ALA A 274 1.48 -27.75 2.37
C ALA A 274 2.80 -27.14 2.89
N SER A 275 3.91 -27.38 2.21
CA SER A 275 5.24 -26.91 2.61
C SER A 275 5.37 -25.38 2.62
N VAL A 276 4.44 -24.67 1.96
CA VAL A 276 4.35 -23.20 1.95
C VAL A 276 4.28 -22.58 3.36
N PHE A 277 3.81 -23.33 4.37
CA PHE A 277 3.77 -22.86 5.75
C PHE A 277 5.07 -23.08 6.55
N ASN A 278 6.04 -23.84 6.03
CA ASN A 278 7.29 -24.12 6.74
C ASN A 278 8.08 -22.85 7.08
N THR A 279 7.93 -21.81 6.28
CA THR A 279 8.60 -20.52 6.47
C THR A 279 7.66 -19.41 6.97
N TYR A 280 6.38 -19.72 7.18
CA TYR A 280 5.36 -18.73 7.60
C TYR A 280 5.73 -18.02 8.91
N TRP A 281 6.40 -18.73 9.84
CA TRP A 281 6.83 -18.16 11.11
C TRP A 281 7.71 -16.91 10.94
N ILE A 282 8.49 -16.80 9.85
CA ILE A 282 9.31 -15.62 9.55
C ILE A 282 8.42 -14.40 9.31
N TYR A 283 7.35 -14.60 8.56
CA TYR A 283 6.37 -13.57 8.19
C TYR A 283 5.36 -13.27 9.29
N LEU A 284 5.37 -14.05 10.36
CA LEU A 284 4.69 -13.74 11.61
C LEU A 284 5.62 -12.96 12.55
N VAL A 285 6.79 -13.50 12.85
CA VAL A 285 7.73 -12.98 13.85
C VAL A 285 8.41 -11.70 13.37
N GLY A 286 8.94 -11.69 12.14
CA GLY A 286 9.67 -10.56 11.58
C GLY A 286 8.85 -9.27 11.58
N PRO A 287 7.64 -9.28 10.98
CA PRO A 287 6.78 -8.10 10.98
C PRO A 287 6.36 -7.62 12.37
N ILE A 288 6.01 -8.54 13.28
CA ILE A 288 5.63 -8.17 14.65
C ILE A 288 6.81 -7.50 15.38
N LEU A 289 8.01 -8.08 15.30
CA LEU A 289 9.20 -7.51 15.92
C LEU A 289 9.54 -6.13 15.31
N GLY A 290 9.55 -6.01 13.98
CA GLY A 290 9.82 -4.75 13.29
C GLY A 290 8.83 -3.65 13.68
N GLY A 291 7.53 -3.99 13.71
CA GLY A 291 6.48 -3.06 14.10
C GLY A 291 6.58 -2.61 15.56
N LEU A 292 6.82 -3.53 16.50
CA LEU A 292 6.98 -3.18 17.91
C LEU A 292 8.24 -2.32 18.16
N LEU A 293 9.34 -2.60 17.46
CA LEU A 293 10.56 -1.78 17.51
C LEU A 293 10.29 -0.36 16.99
N ALA A 294 9.56 -0.23 15.88
CA ALA A 294 9.14 1.07 15.34
C ALA A 294 8.28 1.84 16.34
N ALA A 295 7.29 1.16 16.91
CA ALA A 295 6.39 1.73 17.89
C ALA A 295 7.12 2.24 19.14
N GLU A 296 8.08 1.47 19.65
CA GLU A 296 8.89 1.85 20.81
C GLU A 296 9.84 3.01 20.51
N ILE A 297 10.52 3.00 19.35
CA ILE A 297 11.42 4.08 18.94
C ILE A 297 10.62 5.37 18.73
N TYR A 298 9.49 5.30 18.01
CA TYR A 298 8.63 6.46 17.79
C TYR A 298 8.16 7.09 19.10
N ARG A 299 7.69 6.25 20.05
CA ARG A 299 7.24 6.69 21.38
C ARG A 299 8.32 7.48 22.15
N ARG A 300 9.60 7.20 21.91
CA ARG A 300 10.74 7.90 22.53
C ARG A 300 11.11 9.20 21.81
N MET A 301 10.84 9.30 20.51
CA MET A 301 11.10 10.50 19.71
C MET A 301 9.97 11.52 19.76
N GLU A 302 8.73 11.06 20.03
CA GLU A 302 7.56 11.92 20.09
C GLU A 302 7.68 12.89 21.28
N VAL A 303 7.86 14.18 20.95
CA VAL A 303 7.84 15.28 21.92
C VAL A 303 6.39 15.43 22.38
N ARG A 304 6.16 15.20 23.67
CA ARG A 304 4.86 15.35 24.33
C ARG A 304 4.62 16.79 24.78
#